data_AF-A0A968GZH1-F1
#
_entry.id   AF-A0A968GZH1-F1
#
_cell.length_a   1.000
_cell.length_b   1.000
_cell.length_c   1.000
_cell.angle_alpha   90.00
_cell.angle_beta   90.00
_cell.angle_gamma   90.00
#
_symmetry.space_group_name_H-M   'P 1'
#
loop_
_entity.id
_entity.type
_entity.pdbx_description
1 polymer ?
#
loop_
_entity_poly.entity_id
_entity_poly.type
_entity_poly.pdbx_seq_one_letter_code
_entity_poly.pdbx_strand_id
1 'polypeptide(L)'
;MTRVYVDVGATAVDGEAGASDEDAVRALRYLVELGHEVTLVGDDPVGIPPEIRQLASVVAIVPSRPDGPAWYVTTNVEHCRGMSARVRTVLVGAAPAPGSVRRCDGVARDLQAAVMEILAAEAMQPSTGATL
;
A
#
# COMPACT_ATOMS: atom_id res chain seq x y z
N MET A 1 -14.48 4.59 -3.73
CA MET A 1 -13.95 3.52 -2.86
C MET A 1 -12.66 3.05 -3.49
N THR A 2 -11.53 3.38 -2.88
CA THR A 2 -10.21 3.08 -3.44
C THR A 2 -9.69 1.77 -2.85
N ARG A 3 -9.09 0.92 -3.69
CA ARG A 3 -8.47 -0.33 -3.23
C ARG A 3 -6.99 -0.12 -2.95
N VAL A 4 -6.53 -0.59 -1.80
CA VAL A 4 -5.14 -0.52 -1.36
C VAL A 4 -4.60 -1.94 -1.27
N TYR A 5 -3.73 -2.29 -2.21
CA TYR A 5 -2.96 -3.51 -2.18
C TYR A 5 -1.73 -3.30 -1.29
N VAL A 6 -1.45 -4.24 -0.38
CA VAL A 6 -0.32 -4.17 0.54
C VAL A 6 0.45 -5.47 0.46
N ASP A 7 1.71 -5.40 0.06
CA ASP A 7 2.62 -6.53 0.09
C ASP A 7 2.73 -7.07 1.52
N VAL A 8 2.66 -8.39 1.71
CA VAL A 8 2.81 -8.98 3.04
C VAL A 8 4.16 -8.62 3.67
N GLY A 9 5.22 -8.45 2.87
CA GLY A 9 6.52 -7.96 3.33
C GLY A 9 6.52 -6.49 3.76
N ALA A 10 5.51 -5.70 3.38
CA ALA A 10 5.30 -4.35 3.90
C ALA A 10 4.52 -4.33 5.23
N THR A 11 3.94 -5.46 5.63
CA THR A 11 3.25 -5.62 6.92
C THR A 11 4.16 -6.12 8.03
N ALA A 12 5.26 -6.81 7.69
CA ALA A 12 6.23 -7.35 8.63
C ALA A 12 7.55 -6.56 8.57
N VAL A 13 8.13 -6.23 9.72
CA VAL A 13 9.45 -5.60 9.81
C VAL A 13 10.46 -6.62 10.33
N ASP A 14 11.12 -7.32 9.42
CA ASP A 14 12.35 -8.05 9.76
C ASP A 14 13.54 -7.08 9.62
N GLY A 15 14.09 -6.65 10.76
CA GLY A 15 15.37 -5.96 10.84
C GLY A 15 15.34 -4.44 10.64
N GLU A 16 15.31 -3.72 11.76
CA GLU A 16 15.66 -2.30 11.92
C GLU A 16 14.54 -1.24 11.70
N ALA A 17 13.86 -0.95 12.82
CA ALA A 17 13.23 0.32 13.25
C ALA A 17 12.18 1.00 12.36
N GLY A 18 10.91 0.62 12.55
CA GLY A 18 9.81 1.51 12.18
C GLY A 18 8.41 1.21 12.72
N ALA A 19 7.87 0.01 12.45
CA ALA A 19 6.48 -0.29 12.79
C ALA A 19 6.40 -1.63 13.53
N SER A 20 5.82 -1.60 14.73
CA SER A 20 5.37 -2.83 15.38
C SER A 20 4.18 -3.40 14.60
N ASP A 21 3.89 -4.71 14.73
CA ASP A 21 2.68 -5.31 14.18
C ASP A 21 1.42 -4.51 14.58
N GLU A 22 1.41 -3.90 15.77
CA GLU A 22 0.34 -3.03 16.25
C GLU A 22 0.20 -1.73 15.45
N ASP A 23 1.30 -1.10 15.03
CA ASP A 23 1.27 0.10 14.20
C ASP A 23 0.80 -0.21 12.78
N ALA A 24 1.22 -1.35 12.24
CA ALA A 24 0.71 -1.85 10.96
C ALA A 24 -0.81 -2.11 11.02
N VAL A 25 -1.27 -2.81 12.06
CA VAL A 25 -2.72 -3.02 12.30
C VAL A 25 -3.46 -1.70 12.42
N ARG A 26 -2.93 -0.73 13.16
CA ARG A 26 -3.56 0.59 13.33
C ARG A 26 -3.64 1.35 12.00
N ALA A 27 -2.57 1.35 11.21
CA ALA A 27 -2.52 2.02 9.92
C ALA A 27 -3.53 1.42 8.92
N LEU A 28 -3.61 0.09 8.84
CA LEU A 28 -4.55 -0.59 7.97
C LEU A 28 -6.00 -0.41 8.43
N ARG A 29 -6.25 -0.45 9.75
CA ARG A 29 -7.57 -0.18 10.30
C ARG A 29 -8.05 1.23 9.93
N TYR A 30 -7.16 2.21 9.98
CA TYR A 30 -7.48 3.58 9.61
C TYR A 30 -7.94 3.70 8.15
N LEU A 31 -7.31 2.98 7.21
CA LEU A 31 -7.76 2.92 5.82
C LEU A 31 -9.18 2.32 5.70
N VAL A 32 -9.43 1.21 6.39
CA VAL A 32 -10.74 0.53 6.41
C VAL A 32 -11.83 1.43 6.99
N GLU A 33 -11.55 2.11 8.09
CA GLU A 33 -12.48 3.05 8.75
C GLU A 33 -12.83 4.24 7.84
N LEU A 34 -11.92 4.66 6.96
CA LEU A 34 -12.15 5.69 5.95
C LEU A 34 -12.79 5.15 4.66
N GLY A 35 -13.17 3.87 4.63
CA GLY A 35 -13.88 3.25 3.51
C GLY A 35 -12.99 2.77 2.37
N HIS A 36 -11.70 2.53 2.62
CA HIS A 36 -10.81 1.89 1.65
C HIS A 36 -10.91 0.36 1.75
N GLU A 37 -10.74 -0.31 0.63
CA GLU A 37 -10.64 -1.77 0.61
C GLU A 37 -9.18 -2.18 0.71
N VAL A 38 -8.80 -2.85 1.81
CA VAL A 38 -7.43 -3.36 2.00
C VAL A 38 -7.33 -4.79 1.48
N THR A 39 -6.31 -5.05 0.65
CA THR A 39 -6.01 -6.37 0.10
C THR A 39 -4.53 -6.69 0.27
N LEU A 40 -4.21 -7.79 0.95
CA LEU A 40 -2.83 -8.26 1.10
C LEU A 40 -2.39 -9.01 -0.15
N VAL A 41 -1.14 -8.80 -0.55
CA VAL A 41 -0.51 -9.42 -1.72
C VAL A 41 0.60 -10.34 -1.26
N GLY A 42 0.46 -11.64 -1.53
CA GLY A 42 1.47 -12.65 -1.23
C GLY A 42 0.95 -14.07 -1.43
N ASP A 43 1.87 -15.00 -1.70
CA ASP A 43 1.56 -16.40 -1.99
C ASP A 43 1.22 -17.23 -0.75
N ASP A 44 1.72 -16.84 0.43
CA ASP A 44 1.54 -17.60 1.67
C ASP A 44 0.93 -16.74 2.79
N PRO A 45 -0.30 -17.03 3.22
CA PRO A 45 -0.92 -16.29 4.31
C PRO A 45 -0.48 -16.80 5.70
N VAL A 46 0.36 -17.84 5.80
CA VAL A 46 0.75 -18.49 7.07
C VAL A 46 1.55 -17.57 8.02
N GLY A 47 2.14 -16.49 7.53
CA GLY A 47 2.86 -15.50 8.36
C GLY A 47 2.08 -14.24 8.75
N ILE A 48 0.82 -14.10 8.32
CA ILE A 48 0.06 -12.86 8.51
C ILE A 48 -0.58 -12.84 9.90
N PRO A 49 -0.33 -11.82 10.75
CA PRO A 49 -0.99 -11.67 12.04
C PRO A 49 -2.53 -11.75 11.91
N PRO A 50 -3.23 -12.44 12.82
CA PRO A 50 -4.67 -12.65 12.72
C PRO A 50 -5.48 -11.34 12.73
N GLU A 51 -4.95 -10.28 13.36
CA GLU A 51 -5.54 -8.95 13.39
C GLU A 51 -5.48 -8.28 12.01
N ILE A 52 -4.39 -8.45 11.28
CA ILE A 52 -4.25 -7.94 9.90
C ILE A 52 -5.15 -8.74 8.95
N ARG A 53 -5.21 -10.06 9.11
CA ARG A 53 -6.08 -10.94 8.30
C ARG A 53 -7.57 -10.59 8.44
N GLN A 54 -8.00 -10.08 9.59
CA GLN A 54 -9.39 -9.65 9.79
C GLN A 54 -9.74 -8.33 9.08
N LEU A 55 -8.73 -7.52 8.75
CA LEU A 55 -8.92 -6.21 8.13
C LEU A 55 -8.85 -6.25 6.60
N ALA A 56 -8.36 -7.35 6.01
CA ALA A 56 -7.99 -7.39 4.60
C ALA A 56 -8.33 -8.73 3.94
N SER A 57 -8.67 -8.67 2.66
CA SER A 57 -8.68 -9.86 1.79
C SER A 57 -7.26 -10.22 1.36
N VAL A 58 -7.03 -11.42 0.82
CA VAL A 58 -5.70 -11.87 0.38
C VAL A 58 -5.77 -12.28 -1.09
N VAL A 59 -4.78 -11.83 -1.87
CA VAL A 59 -4.57 -12.24 -3.27
C VAL A 59 -3.09 -12.59 -3.48
N ALA A 60 -2.81 -13.47 -4.44
CA ALA A 60 -1.42 -13.80 -4.77
C ALA A 60 -0.70 -12.64 -5.47
N ILE A 61 -1.38 -11.93 -6.37
CA ILE A 61 -0.81 -10.86 -7.18
C ILE A 61 -1.77 -9.67 -7.32
N VAL A 62 -1.22 -8.47 -7.50
CA VAL A 62 -2.00 -7.29 -7.89
C VAL A 62 -2.58 -7.52 -9.30
N PRO A 63 -3.89 -7.34 -9.52
CA PRO A 63 -4.47 -7.52 -10.83
C PRO A 63 -3.95 -6.46 -11.81
N SER A 64 -3.60 -6.90 -13.03
CA SER A 64 -3.11 -6.02 -14.10
C SER A 64 -4.12 -4.96 -14.54
N ARG A 65 -5.41 -5.18 -14.25
CA ARG A 65 -6.50 -4.25 -14.53
C ARG A 65 -7.43 -4.16 -13.31
N PRO A 66 -7.13 -3.30 -12.32
CA PRO A 66 -8.08 -3.04 -11.24
C PRO A 66 -9.32 -2.32 -11.78
N ASP A 67 -10.45 -2.55 -11.12
CA ASP A 67 -11.77 -2.00 -11.50
C ASP A 67 -11.86 -0.47 -11.35
N GLY A 68 -10.93 0.13 -10.61
CA GLY A 68 -10.85 1.56 -10.37
C GLY A 68 -9.43 2.02 -10.00
N PRO A 69 -9.28 3.27 -9.55
CA PRO A 69 -8.04 3.74 -8.95
C PRO A 69 -7.62 2.81 -7.81
N ALA A 70 -6.34 2.49 -7.77
CA ALA A 70 -5.80 1.65 -6.72
C ALA A 70 -4.41 2.12 -6.30
N TRP A 71 -4.03 1.68 -5.11
CA TRP A 71 -2.69 1.86 -4.57
C TRP A 71 -2.04 0.51 -4.37
N TYR A 72 -0.72 0.45 -4.51
CA TYR A 72 0.07 -0.70 -4.14
C TYR A 72 1.26 -0.29 -3.28
N VAL A 73 1.28 -0.79 -2.06
CA VAL A 73 2.33 -0.57 -1.07
C VAL A 73 3.23 -1.80 -1.05
N THR A 74 4.53 -1.61 -1.25
CA THR A 74 5.50 -2.72 -1.35
C THR A 74 6.86 -2.34 -0.77
N THR A 75 7.64 -3.32 -0.34
CA THR A 75 9.05 -3.14 0.03
C THR A 75 10.01 -3.44 -1.14
N ASN A 76 9.49 -3.95 -2.26
CA ASN A 76 10.30 -4.34 -3.42
C ASN A 76 10.18 -3.32 -4.56
N VAL A 77 11.27 -2.64 -4.88
CA VAL A 77 11.31 -1.63 -5.95
C VAL A 77 11.00 -2.21 -7.34
N GLU A 78 11.26 -3.49 -7.58
CA GLU A 78 10.96 -4.13 -8.87
C GLU A 78 9.44 -4.30 -9.06
N HIS A 79 8.66 -4.37 -7.98
CA HIS A 79 7.21 -4.48 -8.03
C HIS A 79 6.52 -3.19 -8.51
N CYS A 80 7.21 -2.04 -8.46
CA CYS A 80 6.70 -0.80 -9.03
C CYS A 80 6.79 -0.78 -10.57
N ARG A 81 7.61 -1.65 -11.16
CA ARG A 81 7.84 -1.65 -12.60
C ARG A 81 6.69 -2.32 -13.34
N GLY A 82 6.23 -1.69 -14.42
CA GLY A 82 5.24 -2.29 -15.33
C GLY A 82 3.83 -2.37 -14.74
N MET A 83 3.60 -1.68 -13.62
CA MET A 83 2.28 -1.57 -13.04
C MET A 83 1.36 -0.73 -13.94
N SER A 84 0.07 -1.06 -13.93
CA SER A 84 -0.94 -0.31 -14.68
C SER A 84 -0.97 1.15 -14.25
N ALA A 85 -1.21 2.08 -15.19
CA ALA A 85 -1.36 3.51 -14.90
C ALA A 85 -2.51 3.84 -13.92
N ARG A 86 -3.39 2.88 -13.64
CA ARG A 86 -4.47 3.00 -12.64
C ARG A 86 -4.03 2.66 -11.22
N VAL A 87 -2.84 2.09 -11.05
CA VAL A 87 -2.27 1.71 -9.76
C VAL A 87 -1.11 2.65 -9.46
N ARG A 88 -1.24 3.41 -8.39
CA ARG A 88 -0.15 4.22 -7.85
C ARG A 88 0.65 3.37 -6.85
N THR A 89 1.97 3.52 -6.85
CA THR A 89 2.87 2.65 -6.10
C THR A 89 3.61 3.42 -5.02
N VAL A 90 3.69 2.86 -3.82
CA VAL A 90 4.43 3.41 -2.69
C VAL A 90 5.46 2.39 -2.22
N LEU A 91 6.73 2.75 -2.28
CA LEU A 91 7.82 1.95 -1.72
C LEU A 91 7.95 2.24 -0.23
N VAL A 92 7.86 1.21 0.61
CA VAL A 92 8.07 1.30 2.05
C VAL A 92 9.45 0.78 2.42
N GLY A 93 10.12 1.48 3.34
CA GLY A 93 11.41 1.08 3.91
C GLY A 93 12.55 2.03 3.54
N ALA A 94 13.77 1.49 3.46
CA ALA A 94 14.96 2.29 3.18
C ALA A 94 14.82 3.05 1.85
N ALA A 95 14.78 4.38 1.95
CA ALA A 95 14.69 5.24 0.78
C ALA A 95 15.86 4.93 -0.18
N PRO A 96 15.59 4.74 -1.48
CA PRO A 96 16.66 4.45 -2.42
C PRO A 96 17.63 5.64 -2.49
N ALA A 97 18.91 5.34 -2.73
CA ALA A 97 19.98 6.34 -2.69
C ALA A 97 19.63 7.56 -3.55
N PRO A 98 19.92 8.80 -3.09
CA PRO A 98 19.62 10.00 -3.86
C PRO A 98 20.28 9.93 -5.24
N GLY A 99 19.47 10.04 -6.29
CA GLY A 99 19.90 9.86 -7.69
C GLY A 99 19.47 8.54 -8.34
N SER A 100 18.88 7.61 -7.59
CA SER A 100 18.18 6.45 -8.17
C SER A 100 16.98 6.91 -8.98
N VAL A 101 16.76 6.32 -10.16
CA VAL A 101 15.53 6.52 -10.94
C VAL A 101 14.34 6.19 -10.04
N ARG A 102 13.48 7.17 -9.74
CA ARG A 102 12.24 6.93 -9.00
C ARG A 102 11.36 5.97 -9.82
N ARG A 103 11.33 4.71 -9.42
CA ARG A 103 10.52 3.67 -10.08
C ARG A 103 9.10 3.60 -9.53
N CYS A 104 8.88 4.06 -8.31
CA CYS A 104 7.58 4.11 -7.66
C CYS A 104 7.07 5.55 -7.61
N ASP A 105 5.74 5.72 -7.52
CA ASP A 105 5.09 7.03 -7.47
C ASP A 105 5.36 7.78 -6.15
N GLY A 106 5.51 7.03 -5.06
CA GLY A 106 5.84 7.52 -3.72
C GLY A 106 6.88 6.66 -3.00
N VAL A 107 7.50 7.24 -1.98
CA VAL A 107 8.39 6.53 -1.05
C VAL A 107 8.00 6.93 0.36
N ALA A 108 7.90 5.95 1.25
CA ALA A 108 7.54 6.12 2.65
C ALA A 108 8.52 5.34 3.53
N ARG A 109 8.77 5.85 4.74
CA ARG A 109 9.65 5.19 5.70
C ARG A 109 9.06 3.85 6.19
N ASP A 110 7.77 3.84 6.44
CA ASP A 110 7.02 2.75 7.05
C ASP A 110 5.58 2.74 6.49
N LEU A 111 4.81 1.71 6.86
CA LEU A 111 3.44 1.55 6.40
C LEU A 111 2.54 2.71 6.86
N GLN A 112 2.76 3.25 8.06
CA GLN A 112 1.98 4.38 8.55
C GLN A 112 2.21 5.63 7.70
N ALA A 113 3.46 5.95 7.36
CA ALA A 113 3.81 7.04 6.46
C ALA A 113 3.23 6.81 5.06
N ALA A 114 3.20 5.57 4.56
CA ALA A 114 2.58 5.24 3.28
C ALA A 114 1.07 5.51 3.30
N VAL A 115 0.38 5.11 4.36
CA VAL A 115 -1.05 5.41 4.54
C VAL A 115 -1.30 6.91 4.53
N MET A 116 -0.49 7.69 5.24
CA MET A 116 -0.64 9.16 5.25
C MET A 116 -0.41 9.78 3.87
N GLU A 117 0.57 9.29 3.11
CA GLU A 117 0.82 9.73 1.72
C GLU A 117 -0.37 9.41 0.81
N ILE A 118 -0.94 8.20 0.91
CA ILE A 118 -2.12 7.78 0.15
C ILE A 118 -3.29 8.75 0.42
N LEU A 119 -3.61 8.97 1.70
CA LEU A 119 -4.71 9.83 2.10
C LEU A 119 -4.50 11.29 1.68
N ALA A 120 -3.28 11.81 1.84
CA ALA A 120 -2.94 13.16 1.40
C ALA A 120 -3.09 13.29 -0.13
N ALA A 121 -2.62 12.29 -0.87
CA ALA A 121 -2.69 12.30 -2.32
C ALA A 121 -4.13 12.17 -2.85
N GLU A 122 -5.01 11.44 -2.16
CA GLU A 122 -6.44 11.38 -2.48
C GLU A 122 -7.16 12.67 -2.15
N ALA A 123 -6.82 13.33 -1.03
CA ALA A 123 -7.38 14.62 -0.67
C ALA A 123 -7.03 15.74 -1.67
N MET A 124 -5.89 15.62 -2.36
CA MET A 124 -5.44 16.58 -3.36
C MET A 124 -5.93 16.27 -4.78
N GLN A 125 -6.57 15.13 -5.01
CA GLN A 125 -7.18 14.86 -6.31
C GLN A 125 -8.46 15.70 -6.45
N PRO A 126 -8.59 16.53 -7.51
CA PRO A 126 -9.83 17.26 -7.73
C PRO A 126 -10.95 16.25 -7.88
N SER A 127 -12.01 16.43 -7.09
CA SER A 127 -13.23 15.64 -7.18
C SER A 127 -13.67 15.59 -8.63
N THR A 128 -13.47 14.44 -9.28
CA THR A 128 -14.12 14.16 -10.57
C THR A 128 -15.57 13.80 -10.26
N GLY A 129 -16.28 14.81 -9.78
CA GLY A 129 -17.68 14.83 -9.41
C GLY A 129 -18.33 16.07 -10.01
N ALA A 130 -18.04 16.32 -11.29
CA ALA A 130 -18.86 17.15 -12.16
C ALA A 130 -19.38 16.22 -13.25
N THR A 131 -20.59 15.72 -13.08
CA THR A 131 -21.42 15.33 -14.21
C THR A 131 -22.77 16.00 -14.01
N LEU A 132 -23.05 16.86 -14.99
CA LEU A 132 -24.23 17.68 -15.22
C LEU A 132 -25.55 16.90 -15.13
#